data_AF-H1S468-F1
#
_entry.id   AF-H1S468-F1
#
_cell.length_a   1.000
_cell.length_b   1.000
_cell.length_c   1.000
_cell.angle_alpha   90.00
_cell.angle_beta   90.00
_cell.angle_gamma   90.00
#
_symmetry.space_group_name_H-M   'P 1'
#
loop_
_entity.id
_entity.type
_entity.pdbx_description
1 polymer ?
#
loop_
_entity_poly.entity_id
_entity_poly.type
_entity_poly.pdbx_seq_one_letter_code
_entity_poly.pdbx_strand_id
1 'polypeptide(L)'
;MEPLSFEFVTVEEARLILDGAVPTEGKPDWAGMRQPVSAQAESLSAAALKWLAMLPPQARPLELCRTYPRIGNQLAALWANPAALSDFLADLLIDKRGGRQGFPGGIALELSQLQEHILRTMEP
;
A
#
# COMPACT_ATOMS: atom_id res chain seq x y z
N MET A 1 -16.87 -13.48 7.41
CA MET A 1 -17.53 -12.16 7.40
C MET A 1 -18.29 -12.10 8.70
N GLU A 2 -17.76 -11.39 9.70
CA GLU A 2 -18.45 -11.24 10.98
C GLU A 2 -19.72 -10.42 10.77
N PRO A 3 -20.87 -10.86 11.30
CA PRO A 3 -22.12 -10.12 11.16
C PRO A 3 -22.00 -8.80 11.94
N LEU A 4 -22.45 -7.71 11.31
CA LEU A 4 -22.60 -6.42 12.00
C LEU A 4 -23.56 -6.63 13.17
N SER A 5 -23.07 -6.44 14.39
CA SER A 5 -23.88 -6.49 15.60
C SER A 5 -24.58 -5.14 15.76
N PHE A 6 -25.89 -5.18 15.93
CA PHE A 6 -26.70 -4.02 16.23
C PHE A 6 -27.30 -4.22 17.61
N GLU A 7 -27.17 -3.20 18.47
CA GLU A 7 -27.80 -3.17 19.77
C GLU A 7 -29.15 -2.45 19.65
N PHE A 8 -30.22 -3.10 20.13
CA PHE A 8 -31.55 -2.51 20.12
C PHE A 8 -31.67 -1.52 21.27
N VAL A 9 -31.73 -0.22 20.95
CA VAL A 9 -32.00 0.85 21.91
C VAL A 9 -33.48 1.15 22.00
N THR A 10 -33.92 1.58 23.18
CA THR A 10 -35.30 2.02 23.41
C THR A 10 -35.54 3.40 22.79
N VAL A 11 -36.81 3.75 22.58
CA VAL A 11 -37.21 5.06 22.00
C VAL A 11 -36.80 6.23 22.92
N GLU A 12 -36.78 6.02 24.23
CA GLU A 12 -36.34 7.02 25.20
C GLU A 12 -34.83 7.25 25.15
N GLU A 13 -34.04 6.17 25.01
CA GLU A 13 -32.58 6.27 24.80
C GLU A 13 -32.25 6.93 23.47
N ALA A 14 -32.94 6.57 22.38
CA ALA A 14 -32.77 7.23 21.09
C ALA A 14 -33.08 8.73 21.16
N ARG A 15 -34.07 9.13 21.95
CA ARG A 15 -34.43 10.53 22.18
C ARG A 15 -33.39 11.27 23.03
N LEU A 16 -32.82 10.62 24.04
CA LEU A 16 -31.71 11.17 24.84
C LEU A 16 -30.45 11.41 24.00
N ILE A 17 -30.12 10.49 23.07
CA ILE A 17 -29.03 10.67 22.10
C ILE A 17 -29.31 11.89 21.21
N LEU A 18 -30.55 12.03 20.74
CA LEU A 18 -30.98 13.15 19.89
C LEU A 18 -30.90 14.50 20.64
N ASP A 19 -31.23 14.50 21.93
CA ASP A 19 -31.15 15.67 22.82
C ASP A 19 -29.70 15.96 23.30
N GLY A 20 -28.70 15.21 22.79
CA GLY A 20 -27.28 15.47 22.99
C GLY A 20 -26.71 14.97 24.31
N ALA A 21 -27.49 14.23 25.10
CA ALA A 21 -27.06 13.64 26.36
C ALA A 21 -26.61 12.19 26.14
N VAL A 22 -25.40 12.02 25.59
CA VAL A 22 -24.76 10.70 25.47
C VAL A 22 -23.45 10.65 26.24
N PRO A 23 -23.19 9.60 27.04
CA PRO A 23 -21.81 9.21 27.35
C PRO A 23 -21.15 8.93 26.00
N THR A 24 -20.19 9.76 25.61
CA THR A 24 -19.41 9.50 24.40
C THR A 24 -18.58 8.25 24.68
N GLU A 25 -19.02 7.08 24.23
CA GLU A 25 -18.10 5.96 24.08
C GLU A 25 -16.96 6.48 23.19
N GLY A 26 -15.77 6.52 23.78
CA GLY A 26 -14.62 7.20 23.23
C GLY A 26 -14.39 6.72 21.80
N LYS A 27 -14.32 7.67 20.86
CA LYS A 27 -14.04 7.42 19.45
C LYS A 27 -12.91 6.38 19.36
N PRO A 28 -13.13 5.20 18.74
CA PRO A 28 -12.11 4.17 18.70
C PRO A 28 -10.82 4.78 18.15
N ASP A 29 -9.71 4.52 18.83
CA ASP A 29 -8.41 5.03 18.42
C ASP A 29 -7.94 4.29 17.16
N TRP A 30 -8.44 4.76 16.01
CA TRP A 30 -8.02 4.28 14.69
C TRP A 30 -6.52 4.50 14.46
N ALA A 31 -5.84 5.33 15.25
CA ALA A 31 -4.40 5.48 15.15
C ALA A 31 -3.66 4.22 15.62
N GLY A 32 -4.17 3.52 16.64
CA GLY A 32 -3.61 2.26 17.15
C GLY A 32 -3.90 1.04 16.27
N MET A 33 -4.93 1.08 15.43
CA MET A 33 -5.23 0.04 14.43
C MET A 33 -4.40 0.15 13.15
N ARG A 34 -3.68 1.26 12.95
CA ARG A 34 -2.74 1.35 11.84
C ARG A 34 -1.58 0.41 12.15
N GLN A 35 -1.23 -0.44 11.17
CA GLN A 35 0.00 -1.23 11.28
C GLN A 35 1.14 -0.27 11.63
N PRO A 36 1.85 -0.49 12.76
CA PRO A 36 2.99 0.34 13.08
C PRO A 36 3.98 0.24 11.92
N VAL A 37 4.57 1.37 11.53
CA VAL A 37 5.69 1.39 10.59
C VAL A 37 6.79 0.57 11.25
N SER A 38 6.88 -0.72 10.91
CA SER A 38 7.88 -1.60 11.50
C SER A 38 9.24 -1.12 11.01
N ALA A 39 10.30 -1.31 11.80
CA ALA A 39 11.67 -1.00 11.37
C ALA A 39 12.06 -1.73 10.05
N GLN A 40 11.34 -2.79 9.69
CA GLN A 40 11.49 -3.52 8.42
C GLN A 40 10.96 -2.72 7.20
N ALA A 41 10.09 -1.73 7.41
CA ALA A 41 9.62 -0.82 6.38
C ALA A 41 10.63 0.32 6.10
N GLU A 42 11.58 0.55 7.00
CA GLU A 42 12.59 1.62 6.91
C GLU A 42 13.86 1.20 6.14
N SER A 43 14.05 -0.10 5.87
CA SER A 43 15.25 -0.61 5.21
C SER A 43 14.94 -1.65 4.12
N LEU A 44 15.82 -1.73 3.13
CA LEU A 44 15.72 -2.74 2.08
C LEU A 44 16.14 -4.11 2.62
N SER A 45 15.32 -5.12 2.37
CA SER A 45 15.61 -6.51 2.70
C SER A 45 16.76 -7.07 1.85
N ALA A 46 17.45 -8.10 2.37
CA ALA A 46 18.47 -8.80 1.61
C ALA A 46 17.92 -9.43 0.31
N ALA A 47 16.65 -9.87 0.32
CA ALA A 47 15.98 -10.39 -0.86
C ALA A 47 15.79 -9.29 -1.93
N ALA A 48 15.37 -8.09 -1.52
CA ALA A 48 15.22 -6.95 -2.41
C ALA A 48 16.56 -6.48 -3.00
N LEU A 49 17.64 -6.50 -2.21
CA LEU A 49 18.98 -6.18 -2.72
C LEU A 49 19.44 -7.18 -3.79
N LYS A 50 19.21 -8.48 -3.56
CA LYS A 50 19.49 -9.52 -4.56
C LYS A 50 18.65 -9.34 -5.82
N TRP A 51 17.36 -9.05 -5.66
CA TRP A 51 16.46 -8.76 -6.77
C TRP A 51 16.94 -7.56 -7.61
N LEU A 52 17.31 -6.45 -6.97
CA LEU A 52 17.88 -5.29 -7.66
C LEU A 52 19.14 -5.66 -8.46
N ALA A 53 20.00 -6.51 -7.91
CA ALA A 53 21.22 -6.94 -8.59
C ALA A 53 20.96 -7.83 -9.82
N MET A 54 19.80 -8.50 -9.89
CA MET A 54 19.41 -9.32 -11.06
C MET A 54 18.86 -8.47 -12.21
N LEU A 55 18.36 -7.27 -11.93
CA LEU A 55 17.74 -6.41 -12.94
C LEU A 55 18.78 -5.67 -13.82
N PRO A 56 18.48 -5.46 -15.11
CA PRO A 56 19.33 -4.66 -15.97
C PRO A 56 19.40 -3.21 -15.46
N PRO A 57 20.52 -2.49 -15.70
CA PRO A 57 20.71 -1.12 -15.18
C PRO A 57 19.55 -0.18 -15.47
N GLN A 58 18.96 -0.29 -16.66
CA GLN A 58 17.85 0.55 -17.12
C GLN A 58 16.47 0.23 -16.50
N ALA A 59 16.31 -0.91 -15.83
CA ALA A 59 15.04 -1.30 -15.19
C ALA A 59 15.15 -1.35 -13.66
N ARG A 60 16.26 -0.88 -13.09
CA ARG A 60 16.50 -0.89 -11.64
C ARG A 60 15.86 0.33 -10.98
N PRO A 61 14.85 0.16 -10.10
CA PRO A 61 14.22 1.27 -9.41
C PRO A 61 15.03 1.71 -8.17
N LEU A 62 16.16 2.38 -8.39
CA LEU A 62 17.12 2.72 -7.34
C LEU A 62 16.61 3.86 -6.44
N GLU A 63 16.08 4.92 -7.03
CA GLU A 63 15.54 6.08 -6.32
C GLU A 63 14.29 5.69 -5.52
N LEU A 64 13.43 4.86 -6.10
CA LEU A 64 12.28 4.29 -5.40
C LEU A 64 12.71 3.46 -4.20
N CYS A 65 13.68 2.56 -4.36
CA CYS A 65 14.13 1.70 -3.27
C CYS A 65 14.80 2.49 -2.13
N ARG A 66 15.44 3.62 -2.45
CA ARG A 66 16.02 4.53 -1.45
C ARG A 66 14.96 5.34 -0.71
N THR A 67 13.98 5.88 -1.44
CA THR A 67 12.96 6.78 -0.87
C THR A 67 11.82 6.01 -0.21
N TYR A 68 11.47 4.84 -0.76
CA TYR A 68 10.37 3.99 -0.31
C TYR A 68 10.79 2.52 -0.20
N PRO A 69 11.67 2.16 0.77
CA PRO A 69 12.19 0.79 0.92
C PRO A 69 11.10 -0.28 1.02
N ARG A 70 9.98 0.03 1.69
CA ARG A 70 8.80 -0.85 1.77
C ARG A 70 8.26 -1.27 0.39
N ILE A 71 8.23 -0.35 -0.57
CA ILE A 71 7.73 -0.62 -1.92
C ILE A 71 8.74 -1.51 -2.66
N GLY A 72 10.03 -1.20 -2.55
CA GLY A 72 11.10 -2.04 -3.10
C GLY A 72 11.06 -3.48 -2.56
N ASN A 73 10.84 -3.65 -1.24
CA ASN A 73 10.67 -4.96 -0.61
C ASN A 73 9.45 -5.70 -1.16
N GLN A 74 8.34 -5.00 -1.35
CA GLN A 74 7.12 -5.61 -1.87
C GLN A 74 7.26 -6.01 -3.34
N LEU A 75 7.90 -5.18 -4.17
CA LEU A 75 8.21 -5.52 -5.57
C LEU A 75 9.08 -6.79 -5.63
N ALA A 76 10.12 -6.88 -4.81
CA ALA A 76 10.98 -8.05 -4.75
C ALA A 76 10.24 -9.31 -4.30
N ALA A 77 9.34 -9.20 -3.33
CA ALA A 77 8.53 -10.32 -2.86
C ALA A 77 7.53 -10.80 -3.91
N LEU A 78 6.95 -9.88 -4.69
CA LEU A 78 6.00 -10.19 -5.76
C LEU A 78 6.68 -10.63 -7.07
N TRP A 79 8.00 -10.51 -7.19
CA TRP A 79 8.74 -10.85 -8.42
C TRP A 79 8.49 -12.29 -8.91
N ALA A 80 8.30 -13.24 -8.00
CA ALA A 80 8.00 -14.63 -8.35
C ALA A 80 6.58 -14.85 -8.90
N ASN A 81 5.68 -13.86 -8.75
CA ASN A 81 4.31 -13.89 -9.26
C ASN A 81 4.05 -12.72 -10.23
N PRO A 82 4.27 -12.95 -11.54
CA PRO A 82 4.03 -12.00 -12.61
C PRO A 82 2.71 -11.23 -12.54
N ALA A 83 1.60 -11.94 -12.30
CA ALA A 83 0.27 -11.36 -12.30
C ALA A 83 0.11 -10.39 -11.12
N ALA A 84 0.48 -10.83 -9.92
CA ALA A 84 0.41 -9.99 -8.72
C ALA A 84 1.35 -8.77 -8.79
N LEU A 85 2.52 -8.93 -9.42
CA LEU A 85 3.45 -7.82 -9.65
C LEU A 85 2.87 -6.78 -10.61
N SER A 86 2.25 -7.23 -11.71
CA SER A 86 1.59 -6.35 -12.69
C SER A 86 0.45 -5.55 -12.05
N ASP A 87 -0.41 -6.23 -11.28
CA ASP A 87 -1.51 -5.58 -10.57
C ASP A 87 -1.00 -4.54 -9.55
N PHE A 88 0.05 -4.89 -8.81
CA PHE A 88 0.67 -3.98 -7.86
C PHE A 88 1.30 -2.76 -8.53
N LEU A 89 1.98 -2.93 -9.67
CA LEU A 89 2.52 -1.82 -10.45
C LEU A 89 1.41 -0.93 -11.02
N ALA A 90 0.33 -1.51 -11.51
CA ALA A 90 -0.82 -0.77 -11.99
C ALA A 90 -1.45 0.08 -10.88
N ASP A 91 -1.55 -0.45 -9.65
CA ASP A 91 -2.06 0.30 -8.50
C ASP A 91 -1.11 1.40 -7.99
N LEU A 92 0.19 1.30 -8.28
CA LEU A 92 1.17 2.34 -7.99
C LEU A 92 1.16 3.47 -9.03
N LEU A 93 0.98 3.12 -10.31
CA LEU A 93 1.04 4.06 -11.43
C LEU A 93 -0.31 4.72 -11.73
N ILE A 94 -1.42 4.01 -11.50
CA ILE A 94 -2.78 4.47 -11.82
C ILE A 94 -3.50 4.85 -10.53
N ASP A 95 -3.77 6.14 -10.34
CA ASP A 95 -4.63 6.58 -9.25
C ASP A 95 -6.11 6.23 -9.54
N LYS A 96 -6.57 5.11 -8.99
CA LYS A 96 -7.96 4.65 -9.13
C LYS A 96 -8.92 5.32 -8.13
N ARG A 97 -8.41 6.03 -7.11
CA ARG A 97 -9.21 6.50 -5.96
C ARG A 97 -9.37 8.02 -5.92
N GLY A 98 -8.46 8.75 -6.57
CA GLY A 98 -8.42 10.19 -6.55
C GLY A 98 -7.81 10.72 -5.26
N GLY A 99 -7.13 11.86 -5.36
CA GLY A 99 -6.55 12.57 -4.20
C GLY A 99 -5.14 12.11 -3.80
N ARG A 100 -4.42 11.33 -4.61
CA ARG A 100 -2.99 11.05 -4.40
C ARG A 100 -2.12 12.07 -5.13
N GLN A 101 -1.02 12.49 -4.49
CA GLN A 101 -0.02 13.38 -5.11
C GLN A 101 0.82 12.69 -6.19
N GLY A 102 0.75 11.35 -6.29
CA GLY A 102 1.58 10.57 -7.20
C GLY A 102 3.03 10.45 -6.72
N PHE A 103 3.87 9.90 -7.59
CA PHE A 103 5.32 9.84 -7.38
C PHE A 103 6.03 11.00 -8.06
N PRO A 104 7.20 11.43 -7.55
CA PRO A 104 8.11 12.31 -8.29
C PRO A 104 8.43 11.72 -9.67
N GLY A 105 8.66 12.59 -10.67
CA GLY A 105 8.86 12.17 -12.05
C GLY A 105 9.99 11.15 -12.26
N GLY A 106 11.09 11.25 -11.50
CA GLY A 106 12.19 10.27 -11.55
C GLY A 106 11.74 8.87 -11.12
N ILE A 107 11.03 8.78 -10.01
CA ILE A 107 10.48 7.52 -9.48
C ILE A 107 9.39 6.95 -10.41
N ALA A 108 8.54 7.80 -10.98
CA ALA A 108 7.54 7.37 -11.94
C ALA A 108 8.19 6.77 -13.20
N LEU A 109 9.28 7.39 -13.70
CA LEU A 109 10.05 6.87 -14.83
C LEU A 109 10.68 5.51 -14.51
N GLU A 110 11.31 5.35 -13.34
CA GLU A 110 11.87 4.07 -12.90
C GLU A 110 10.81 2.96 -12.86
N LEU A 111 9.61 3.28 -12.35
CA LEU A 111 8.48 2.34 -12.30
C LEU A 111 7.99 1.96 -13.71
N SER A 112 7.90 2.93 -14.63
CA SER A 112 7.52 2.66 -16.02
C SER A 112 8.56 1.80 -16.75
N GLN A 113 9.85 2.05 -16.55
CA GLN A 113 10.93 1.23 -17.13
C GLN A 113 10.92 -0.21 -16.59
N LEU A 114 10.67 -0.37 -15.29
CA LEU A 114 10.49 -1.67 -14.69
C LEU A 114 9.29 -2.41 -15.30
N GLN A 115 8.15 -1.73 -15.45
CA GLN A 115 6.95 -2.31 -16.07
C GLN A 115 7.21 -2.74 -17.51
N GLU A 116 7.88 -1.91 -18.31
CA GLU A 116 8.24 -2.25 -19.68
C GLU A 116 9.16 -3.47 -19.74
N HIS A 117 10.16 -3.55 -18.86
CA HIS A 117 11.05 -4.70 -18.78
C HIS A 117 10.29 -5.99 -18.47
N ILE A 118 9.39 -5.94 -17.50
CA ILE A 118 8.53 -7.07 -17.10
C ILE A 118 7.71 -7.55 -18.30
N LEU A 119 7.05 -6.63 -19.01
CA LEU A 119 6.25 -6.96 -20.20
C LEU A 119 7.10 -7.65 -21.27
N ARG A 120 8.28 -7.10 -21.59
CA ARG A 120 9.22 -7.69 -22.56
C ARG A 120 9.72 -9.08 -22.15
N THR A 121 9.88 -9.35 -20.86
CA THR A 121 10.28 -10.68 -20.37
C THR A 121 9.13 -11.68 -20.32
N MET A 122 7.88 -11.21 -20.38
CA MET A 122 6.67 -12.04 -20.33
C MET A 122 6.04 -12.29 -21.70
N GLU A 123 6.47 -11.56 -22.73
CA GLU A 123 6.16 -11.90 -24.12
C GLU A 123 6.96 -13.16 -24.53
N PRO A 124 6.29 -14.26 -24.93
CA PRO A 124 6.93 -15.50 -25.35
C PRO A 124 7.62 -15.42 -26.72
#